data_AF-A0A351C737-F1
#
_entry.id   AF-A0A351C737-F1
#
_cell.length_a   1.000
_cell.length_b   1.000
_cell.length_c   1.000
_cell.angle_alpha   90.00
_cell.angle_beta   90.00
_cell.angle_gamma   90.00
#
_symmetry.space_group_name_H-M   'P 1'
#
loop_
_entity.id
_entity.type
_entity.pdbx_description
1 polymer ?
#
loop_
_entity_poly.entity_id
_entity_poly.type
_entity_poly.pdbx_seq_one_letter_code
_entity_poly.pdbx_strand_id
1 'polypeptide(L)' 'MSTPDHPAKTSSESEHEEAGAALRELRRLTDDYVAPEYACNTWRALWDGLRELKIAMHEHVHLENNVLFPRAAALN' A
#
# COMPACT_ATOMS: atom_id res chain seq x y z
N MET A 1 26.60 21.38 -6.56
CA MET A 1 26.81 20.05 -5.96
C MET A 1 25.68 19.17 -6.47
N SER A 2 26.03 18.26 -7.38
CA SER A 2 25.11 17.35 -8.04
C SER A 2 24.60 16.31 -7.06
N THR A 3 23.28 16.11 -6.99
CA THR A 3 22.71 14.81 -6.66
C THR A 3 22.26 14.18 -7.97
N PRO A 4 22.54 12.88 -8.20
CA PRO A 4 22.24 12.24 -9.48
C PRO A 4 20.73 12.19 -9.69
N ASP A 5 20.31 12.31 -10.96
CA ASP A 5 18.97 11.95 -11.44
C ASP A 5 18.54 10.65 -10.77
N HIS A 6 17.52 10.73 -9.91
CA HIS A 6 16.77 9.54 -9.55
C HIS A 6 16.16 9.04 -10.87
N PRO A 7 16.36 7.77 -11.27
CA PRO A 7 15.68 7.26 -12.46
C PRO A 7 14.19 7.59 -12.31
N ALA A 8 13.60 8.17 -13.35
CA ALA A 8 12.19 8.54 -13.34
C ALA A 8 11.40 7.31 -12.89
N LYS A 9 10.77 7.44 -11.71
CA LYS A 9 9.95 6.41 -11.08
C LYS A 9 8.98 5.85 -12.12
N THR A 10 8.91 4.52 -12.20
CA THR A 10 8.04 3.85 -13.17
C THR A 10 6.56 4.15 -12.86
N SER A 11 5.67 4.01 -13.85
CA SER A 11 4.22 4.22 -13.66
C SER A 11 3.70 3.41 -12.48
N SER A 12 4.09 2.13 -12.39
CA SER A 12 3.70 1.23 -11.30
C SER A 12 4.20 1.70 -9.92
N GLU A 13 5.44 2.17 -9.81
CA GLU A 13 5.93 2.71 -8.54
C GLU A 13 5.18 4.00 -8.12
N SER A 14 4.75 4.83 -9.08
CA SER A 14 3.88 5.99 -8.81
C SER A 14 2.49 5.54 -8.34
N GLU A 15 1.90 4.55 -9.02
CA GLU A 15 0.62 3.94 -8.64
C GLU A 15 0.68 3.32 -7.24
N HIS A 16 1.81 2.71 -6.86
CA HIS A 16 2.03 2.18 -5.51
C HIS A 16 2.06 3.26 -4.44
N GLU A 17 2.65 4.43 -4.73
CA GLU A 17 2.64 5.56 -3.80
C GLU A 17 1.23 6.13 -3.58
N GLU A 18 0.45 6.24 -4.66
CA GLU A 18 -0.95 6.68 -4.62
C GLU A 18 -1.80 5.69 -3.83
N ALA A 19 -1.68 4.39 -4.09
CA ALA A 19 -2.35 3.34 -3.32
C ALA A 19 -1.95 3.38 -1.84
N GLY A 20 -0.65 3.59 -1.56
CA GLY A 20 -0.16 3.77 -0.20
C GLY A 20 -0.74 5.00 0.50
N ALA A 21 -0.94 6.11 -0.22
CA ALA A 21 -1.59 7.31 0.31
C ALA A 21 -3.07 7.05 0.63
N ALA A 22 -3.79 6.36 -0.26
CA ALA A 22 -5.18 5.98 -0.03
C ALA A 22 -5.34 5.08 1.20
N LEU A 23 -4.45 4.09 1.39
CA LEU A 23 -4.48 3.22 2.57
C LEU A 23 -4.17 3.97 3.87
N ARG A 24 -3.28 4.98 3.84
CA ARG A 24 -3.04 5.85 5.01
C ARG A 24 -4.27 6.69 5.35
N GLU A 25 -4.96 7.21 4.34
CA GLU A 25 -6.19 7.97 4.55
C GLU A 25 -7.33 7.10 5.08
N LEU A 26 -7.47 5.88 4.56
CA LEU A 26 -8.40 4.90 5.12
C LEU A 26 -8.12 4.67 6.61
N ARG A 27 -6.86 4.37 6.98
CA ARG A 27 -6.47 4.18 8.38
C ARG A 27 -6.87 5.37 9.27
N ARG A 28 -6.72 6.60 8.76
CA ARG A 28 -7.10 7.82 9.48
C ARG A 28 -8.61 7.93 9.67
N LEU A 29 -9.38 7.66 8.61
CA LEU A 29 -10.85 7.73 8.63
C LEU A 29 -11.49 6.62 9.49
N THR A 30 -10.80 5.49 9.62
CA THR A 30 -11.30 4.32 10.37
C THR A 30 -10.87 4.27 11.83
N ASP A 31 -10.16 5.30 12.32
CA ASP A 31 -9.50 5.29 13.63
C ASP A 31 -8.64 4.03 13.84
N ASP A 32 -7.69 3.81 12.92
CA ASP A 32 -6.85 2.60 12.88
C ASP A 32 -7.64 1.28 12.80
N TYR A 33 -8.76 1.31 12.08
CA TYR A 33 -9.69 0.18 11.93
C TYR A 33 -10.26 -0.30 13.28
N VAL A 34 -10.38 0.61 14.25
CA VAL A 34 -11.06 0.35 15.53
C VAL A 34 -12.55 0.60 15.34
N ALA A 35 -13.34 -0.46 15.39
CA ALA A 35 -14.79 -0.35 15.28
C ALA A 35 -15.36 0.16 16.61
N PRO A 36 -16.32 1.11 16.61
CA PRO A 36 -16.95 1.57 17.84
C PRO A 36 -17.74 0.44 18.51
N GLU A 37 -18.01 0.57 19.80
CA GLU A 37 -18.68 -0.48 20.60
C GLU A 37 -20.04 -0.89 20.02
N TYR A 38 -20.80 0.08 19.50
CA TYR A 38 -22.11 -0.13 18.90
C TYR A 38 -22.07 -0.63 17.44
N ALA A 39 -20.88 -0.86 16.86
CA ALA A 39 -20.77 -1.35 15.49
C ALA A 39 -21.39 -2.74 15.35
N CYS A 40 -22.25 -2.91 14.33
CA CYS A 40 -22.78 -4.21 13.97
C CYS A 40 -21.69 -5.12 13.35
N ASN A 41 -22.00 -6.41 13.22
CA ASN A 41 -21.05 -7.39 12.72
C ASN A 41 -20.54 -7.09 11.30
N THR A 42 -21.39 -6.54 10.42
CA THR A 42 -20.99 -6.18 9.05
C THR A 42 -19.96 -5.05 9.03
N TRP A 43 -20.09 -4.05 9.90
CA TRP A 43 -19.09 -2.98 9.99
C TRP A 43 -17.77 -3.52 10.56
N ARG A 44 -17.82 -4.35 11.62
CA ARG A 44 -16.61 -4.98 12.18
C ARG A 44 -15.87 -5.79 11.11
N ALA A 45 -16.59 -6.62 10.37
CA ALA A 45 -16.03 -7.39 9.26
C ALA A 45 -15.41 -6.49 8.17
N LEU A 46 -16.02 -5.34 7.85
CA LEU A 46 -15.44 -4.38 6.92
C LEU A 46 -14.10 -3.83 7.42
N TRP A 47 -13.99 -3.45 8.70
CA TRP A 47 -12.72 -2.96 9.28
C TRP A 47 -11.65 -4.03 9.31
N ASP A 48 -12.02 -5.28 9.59
CA ASP A 48 -11.09 -6.39 9.54
C ASP A 48 -10.58 -6.65 8.13
N GLY A 49 -11.49 -6.67 7.14
CA GLY A 49 -11.12 -6.82 5.73
C GLY A 49 -10.25 -5.67 5.21
N LEU A 50 -10.49 -4.43 5.61
CA LEU A 50 -9.62 -3.30 5.23
C LEU A 50 -8.22 -3.40 5.85
N ARG A 51 -8.12 -3.93 7.07
CA ARG A 51 -6.82 -4.18 7.72
C ARG A 51 -6.04 -5.26 6.99
N GLU A 52 -6.70 -6.34 6.60
CA GLU A 52 -6.12 -7.41 5.78
C GLU A 52 -5.67 -6.89 4.41
N LEU A 53 -6.52 -6.11 3.73
CA LEU A 53 -6.19 -5.46 2.46
C LEU A 53 -4.92 -4.60 2.57
N LYS A 54 -4.79 -3.79 3.62
CA LYS A 54 -3.59 -2.97 3.86
C LYS A 54 -2.34 -3.85 3.99
N ILE A 55 -2.41 -4.94 4.75
CA ILE A 55 -1.27 -5.85 4.96
C ILE A 55 -0.88 -6.51 3.65
N ALA A 56 -1.85 -7.06 2.92
CA ALA A 56 -1.63 -7.71 1.63
C ALA A 56 -1.03 -6.74 0.60
N MET A 57 -1.51 -5.50 0.54
CA MET A 57 -0.98 -4.49 -0.37
C MET A 57 0.48 -4.12 -0.03
N HIS A 58 0.82 -4.04 1.26
CA HIS A 58 2.20 -3.78 1.66
C HIS A 58 3.15 -4.91 1.23
N GLU A 59 2.71 -6.18 1.37
CA GLU A 59 3.48 -7.32 0.89
C GLU A 59 3.61 -7.34 -0.64
N HIS A 60 2.52 -7.07 -1.35
CA HIS A 60 2.49 -6.97 -2.82
C HIS A 60 3.50 -5.94 -3.33
N VAL A 61 3.42 -4.68 -2.86
CA VAL A 61 4.36 -3.61 -3.26
C VAL A 61 5.80 -3.96 -2.87
N HIS A 62 6.01 -4.58 -1.71
CA HIS A 62 7.36 -5.00 -1.31
C HIS A 62 7.94 -6.02 -2.29
N LEU A 63 7.18 -7.05 -2.65
CA LEU A 63 7.61 -8.08 -3.59
C LEU A 63 7.87 -7.50 -4.98
N GLU A 64 7.01 -6.62 -5.47
CA GLU A 64 7.19 -6.03 -6.79
C GLU A 64 8.41 -5.11 -6.84
N ASN A 65 8.47 -4.12 -5.95
CA ASN A 65 9.53 -3.11 -5.97
C ASN A 65 10.91 -3.70 -5.63
N ASN A 66 10.98 -4.69 -4.73
CA ASN A 66 12.27 -5.17 -4.20
C ASN A 66 12.70 -6.52 -4.77
N VAL A 67 11.80 -7.28 -5.42
CA VAL A 67 12.12 -8.60 -5.96
C VAL A 67 11.82 -8.69 -7.45
N LEU A 68 10.58 -8.44 -7.87
CA LEU A 68 10.15 -8.68 -9.25
C LEU A 68 10.79 -7.68 -10.23
N PHE A 69 10.63 -6.38 -9.99
CA PHE A 69 11.12 -5.35 -10.92
C PHE A 69 12.64 -5.35 -11.04
N PRO A 70 13.45 -5.46 -9.96
CA PRO A 70 14.89 -5.56 -10.09
C PRO A 70 15.33 -6.77 -10.92
N ARG A 71 14.66 -7.92 -10.75
CA ARG A 71 14.93 -9.12 -11.54
C ARG A 71 14.55 -8.95 -13.01
N ALA A 72 13.40 -8.34 -13.28
CA ALA A 72 12.96 -8.08 -14.65
C ALA A 72 13.90 -7.11 -15.38
N ALA A 73 14.37 -6.06 -14.69
CA ALA A 73 15.33 -5.10 -15.26
C ALA A 73 16.67 -5.75 -15.62
N ALA A 74 17.09 -6.80 -14.91
CA ALA A 74 18.33 -7.54 -15.19
C ALA A 74 18.21 -8.55 -16.34
N LEU A 75 17.01 -8.77 -16.89
CA LEU A 75 16.77 -9.67 -18.03
C LEU A 75 16.79 -8.94 -19.38
N ASN A 76 16.89 -7.61 -19.37
CA ASN A 76 17.03 -6.75 -20.55
C ASN A 76 18.46 -6.21 -20.69
#